data_AF-A0A660NIV5-F1
#
_entry.id   AF-A0A660NIV5-F1
#
_cell.length_a   1.000
_cell.length_b   1.000
_cell.length_c   1.000
_cell.angle_alpha   90.00
_cell.angle_beta   90.00
_cell.angle_gamma   90.00
#
_symmetry.space_group_name_H-M   'P 1'
#
loop_
_entity.id
_entity.type
_entity.pdbx_description
1 polymer ?
#
loop_
_entity_poly.entity_id
_entity_poly.type
_entity_poly.pdbx_seq_one_letter_code
_entity_poly.pdbx_strand_id
1 'polypeptide(L)'
;DREVPAELPRADFYHWILVDLPAGRRALEEGAYSSQVSPRGKPGPELPDGSRQGVNDYTQWFATDHDMSGDYYGYDGACPPWNDALVHRYEFIVHALDVDRLPLEGRFDGRQVQDLIARHSLGSASITGTYTLNARLLPATPDA
;
A
#
# COMPACT_ATOMS: atom_id res chain seq x y z
N ASP A 1 9.89 -27.26 -10.99
CA ASP A 1 9.27 -25.93 -10.95
C ASP A 1 9.56 -25.25 -9.63
N ARG A 2 9.91 -23.96 -9.66
CA ARG A 2 10.24 -23.17 -8.48
C ARG A 2 8.96 -22.45 -8.06
N GLU A 3 8.33 -22.87 -6.98
CA GLU A 3 7.13 -22.26 -6.39
C GLU A 3 7.53 -21.55 -5.08
N VAL A 4 6.84 -20.46 -4.72
CA VAL A 4 6.90 -19.91 -3.37
C VAL A 4 5.91 -20.70 -2.51
N PRO A 5 6.37 -21.52 -1.54
CA PRO A 5 5.48 -22.39 -0.78
C PRO A 5 4.47 -21.60 0.06
N ALA A 6 3.30 -22.19 0.32
CA ALA A 6 2.27 -21.60 1.16
C ALA A 6 2.72 -21.46 2.63
N GLU A 7 3.63 -22.32 3.08
CA GLU A 7 4.16 -22.38 4.44
C GLU A 7 5.27 -21.36 4.69
N LEU A 8 5.79 -20.71 3.64
CA LEU A 8 6.81 -19.69 3.79
C LEU A 8 6.21 -18.50 4.58
N PRO A 9 6.82 -18.07 5.71
CA PRO A 9 6.32 -16.96 6.50
C PRO A 9 6.08 -15.72 5.65
N ARG A 10 4.90 -15.12 5.81
CA ARG A 10 4.52 -13.87 5.13
C ARG A 10 4.84 -12.68 6.04
N ALA A 11 5.13 -11.55 5.42
CA ALA A 11 5.25 -10.26 6.08
C ALA A 11 4.29 -9.28 5.41
N ASP A 12 3.87 -8.27 6.15
CA ASP A 12 3.10 -7.17 5.58
C ASP A 12 3.93 -6.43 4.54
N PHE A 13 3.27 -6.03 3.46
CA PHE A 13 3.83 -5.18 2.42
C PHE A 13 2.91 -3.96 2.24
N TYR A 14 3.38 -2.79 2.67
CA TYR A 14 2.64 -1.54 2.55
C TYR A 14 2.71 -1.05 1.11
N HIS A 15 1.58 -1.14 0.39
CA HIS A 15 1.42 -0.61 -0.97
C HIS A 15 1.14 0.90 -1.00
N TRP A 16 0.58 1.44 0.08
CA TRP A 16 0.19 2.83 0.20
C TRP A 16 0.01 3.25 1.64
N ILE A 17 0.49 4.45 1.96
CA ILE A 17 0.34 5.09 3.27
C ILE A 17 -0.10 6.53 2.99
N LEU A 18 -1.32 6.88 3.42
CA LEU A 18 -1.90 8.22 3.30
C LEU A 18 -2.41 8.65 4.68
N VAL A 19 -1.96 9.81 5.14
CA VAL A 19 -2.27 10.34 6.48
C VAL A 19 -2.78 11.78 6.38
N ASP A 20 -3.41 12.24 7.47
CA ASP A 20 -3.92 13.60 7.64
C ASP A 20 -4.92 14.05 6.57
N LEU A 21 -5.77 13.10 6.14
CA LEU A 21 -6.96 13.42 5.38
C LEU A 21 -7.90 14.30 6.22
N PRO A 22 -8.52 15.35 5.65
CA PRO A 22 -9.49 16.16 6.36
C PRO A 22 -10.63 15.31 6.92
N ALA A 23 -11.06 15.56 8.17
CA ALA A 23 -12.10 14.80 8.85
C ALA A 23 -13.47 14.79 8.11
N GLY A 24 -13.70 15.74 7.21
CA GLY A 24 -14.89 15.81 6.34
C GLY A 24 -14.81 14.96 5.06
N ARG A 25 -13.66 14.38 4.73
CA ARG A 25 -13.45 13.56 3.52
C ARG A 25 -14.28 12.26 3.61
N ARG A 26 -15.01 11.93 2.54
CA ARG A 26 -15.89 10.74 2.49
C ARG A 26 -15.64 9.81 1.30
N ALA A 27 -14.84 10.25 0.34
CA ALA A 27 -14.48 9.48 -0.84
C ALA A 27 -13.09 9.89 -1.30
N LEU A 28 -12.36 8.92 -1.88
CA LEU A 28 -11.16 9.17 -2.67
C LEU A 28 -11.48 8.71 -4.09
N GLU A 29 -11.28 9.58 -5.06
CA GLU A 29 -11.49 9.23 -6.46
C GLU A 29 -10.42 8.24 -6.92
N GLU A 30 -10.79 7.36 -7.85
CA GLU A 30 -9.83 6.44 -8.47
C GLU A 30 -8.67 7.24 -9.07
N GLY A 31 -7.45 6.79 -8.81
CA GLY A 31 -6.25 7.42 -9.34
C GLY A 31 -5.87 8.77 -8.73
N ALA A 32 -6.64 9.30 -7.76
CA ALA A 32 -6.39 10.63 -7.19
C ALA A 32 -4.99 10.83 -6.60
N TYR A 33 -4.40 9.76 -6.08
CA TYR A 33 -3.07 9.77 -5.43
C TYR A 33 -2.00 8.97 -6.17
N SER A 34 -2.37 8.31 -7.28
CA SER A 34 -1.47 7.56 -8.16
C SER A 34 -2.23 7.01 -9.36
N SER A 35 -1.79 7.32 -10.58
CA SER A 35 -2.37 6.75 -11.81
C SER A 35 -1.50 5.65 -12.44
N GLN A 36 -0.25 5.49 -11.99
CA GLN A 36 0.70 4.53 -12.52
C GLN A 36 1.89 4.35 -11.56
N VAL A 37 2.64 3.25 -11.74
CA VAL A 37 3.96 3.08 -11.14
C VAL A 37 4.96 3.98 -11.88
N SER A 38 5.81 4.68 -11.14
CA SER A 38 6.86 5.55 -11.68
C SER A 38 8.24 5.01 -11.30
N PRO A 39 9.21 4.93 -12.23
CA PRO A 39 10.60 4.64 -11.88
C PRO A 39 11.10 5.63 -10.82
N ARG A 40 11.84 5.12 -9.84
CA ARG A 40 12.37 5.90 -8.70
C ARG A 40 11.31 6.49 -7.77
N GLY A 41 10.05 6.04 -7.88
CA GLY A 41 8.96 6.45 -7.00
C GLY A 41 8.26 7.75 -7.40
N LYS A 42 7.41 8.25 -6.50
CA LYS A 42 6.61 9.48 -6.67
C LYS A 42 7.02 10.50 -5.60
N PRO A 43 6.79 11.81 -5.80
CA PRO A 43 7.13 12.80 -4.79
C PRO A 43 6.23 12.70 -3.55
N GLY A 44 6.77 13.18 -2.42
CA GLY A 44 6.10 13.29 -1.14
C GLY A 44 7.02 13.99 -0.12
N PRO A 45 6.66 14.04 1.17
CA PRO A 45 5.42 13.50 1.75
C PRO A 45 4.21 14.42 1.52
N GLU A 46 4.41 15.72 1.37
CA GLU A 46 3.34 16.72 1.30
C GLU A 46 2.55 16.68 -0.02
N LEU A 47 1.22 16.79 0.07
CA LEU A 47 0.33 16.85 -1.08
C LEU A 47 -0.41 18.19 -1.17
N PRO A 48 -0.88 18.59 -2.37
CA PRO A 48 -1.58 19.87 -2.56
C PRO A 48 -2.86 20.03 -1.74
N ASP A 49 -3.48 18.93 -1.30
CA ASP A 49 -4.70 18.93 -0.50
C ASP A 49 -4.44 18.96 1.02
N GLY A 50 -3.18 19.10 1.43
CA GLY A 50 -2.74 19.14 2.83
C GLY A 50 -2.59 17.77 3.50
N SER A 51 -2.94 16.68 2.80
CA SER A 51 -2.63 15.33 3.26
C SER A 51 -1.16 14.98 3.02
N ARG A 52 -0.70 13.88 3.62
CA ARG A 52 0.69 13.43 3.49
C ARG A 52 0.79 11.95 3.15
N GLN A 53 1.83 11.58 2.42
CA GLN A 53 2.12 10.18 2.09
C GLN A 53 3.40 9.70 2.77
N GLY A 54 3.36 8.48 3.28
CA GLY A 54 4.55 7.78 3.74
C GLY A 54 5.28 7.08 2.60
N VAL A 55 6.52 6.68 2.84
CA VAL A 55 7.23 5.78 1.93
C VAL A 55 6.67 4.36 2.06
N ASN A 56 6.33 3.76 0.93
CA ASN A 56 5.80 2.40 0.83
C ASN A 56 6.96 1.39 0.66
N ASP A 57 6.66 0.09 0.74
CA ASP A 57 7.68 -0.96 0.77
C ASP A 57 8.37 -1.20 -0.58
N TYR A 58 7.89 -0.61 -1.68
CA TYR A 58 8.62 -0.62 -2.95
C TYR A 58 9.97 0.10 -2.85
N THR A 59 10.10 1.02 -1.89
CA THR A 59 11.37 1.67 -1.56
C THR A 59 12.45 0.66 -1.18
N GLN A 60 12.11 -0.34 -0.35
CA GLN A 60 13.03 -1.40 0.03
C GLN A 60 13.14 -2.46 -1.08
N TRP A 61 12.03 -2.80 -1.73
CA TRP A 61 11.99 -3.78 -2.82
C TRP A 61 12.94 -3.42 -3.98
N PHE A 62 12.97 -2.15 -4.39
CA PHE A 62 13.80 -1.66 -5.49
C PHE A 62 15.13 -1.04 -5.04
N ALA A 63 15.51 -1.16 -3.77
CA ALA A 63 16.69 -0.47 -3.22
C ALA A 63 18.00 -0.77 -3.98
N THR A 64 18.13 -1.97 -4.55
CA THR A 64 19.32 -2.39 -5.30
C THR A 64 19.13 -2.37 -6.82
N ASP A 65 17.98 -1.91 -7.31
CA ASP A 65 17.69 -1.81 -8.73
C ASP A 65 18.18 -0.45 -9.24
N HIS A 66 19.05 -0.45 -10.26
CA HIS A 66 19.64 0.78 -10.79
C HIS A 66 18.59 1.76 -11.36
N ASP A 67 17.57 1.23 -12.04
CA ASP A 67 16.59 2.03 -12.75
C ASP A 67 15.42 2.40 -11.83
N MET A 68 15.13 1.54 -10.85
CA MET A 68 13.98 1.67 -9.97
C MET A 68 14.31 2.22 -8.58
N SER A 69 15.56 2.20 -8.10
CA SER A 69 15.89 2.72 -6.76
C SER A 69 15.43 4.18 -6.56
N GLY A 70 14.78 4.42 -5.42
CA GLY A 70 14.23 5.71 -5.02
C GLY A 70 13.29 5.59 -3.82
N ASP A 71 12.78 6.71 -3.33
CA ASP A 71 11.73 6.74 -2.31
C ASP A 71 10.36 6.66 -2.98
N TYR A 72 9.59 5.63 -2.64
CA TYR A 72 8.27 5.39 -3.21
C TYR A 72 7.19 5.93 -2.29
N TYR A 73 6.76 7.16 -2.56
CA TYR A 73 5.49 7.68 -2.04
C TYR A 73 4.34 7.30 -2.98
N GLY A 74 3.09 7.47 -2.53
CA GLY A 74 1.94 7.13 -3.35
C GLY A 74 1.52 5.67 -3.24
N TYR A 75 0.40 5.37 -3.89
CA TYR A 75 -0.03 3.99 -4.12
C TYR A 75 0.76 3.38 -5.28
N ASP A 76 1.26 2.17 -5.09
CA ASP A 76 1.78 1.29 -6.15
C ASP A 76 1.06 -0.06 -6.04
N GLY A 77 0.50 -0.54 -7.15
CA GLY A 77 -0.50 -1.61 -7.15
C GLY A 77 0.04 -3.03 -6.94
N ALA A 78 -0.85 -4.01 -7.05
CA ALA A 78 -0.54 -5.42 -6.85
C ALA A 78 0.48 -5.95 -7.88
N CYS A 79 1.56 -6.57 -7.39
CA CYS A 79 2.52 -7.32 -8.20
C CYS A 79 3.05 -8.54 -7.43
N PRO A 80 2.19 -9.51 -7.09
CA PRO A 80 2.59 -10.70 -6.33
C PRO A 80 3.52 -11.58 -7.18
N PRO A 81 4.38 -12.43 -6.59
CA PRO A 81 5.19 -13.35 -7.35
C PRO A 81 4.34 -14.23 -8.28
N TRP A 82 4.77 -14.38 -9.54
CA TRP A 82 4.06 -15.20 -10.55
C TRP A 82 3.95 -16.68 -10.18
N ASN A 83 4.78 -17.13 -9.25
CA ASN A 83 4.87 -18.50 -8.78
C ASN A 83 4.46 -18.66 -7.30
N ASP A 84 3.67 -17.73 -6.74
CA ASP A 84 3.17 -17.88 -5.37
C ASP A 84 2.05 -18.92 -5.30
N ALA A 85 2.15 -19.85 -4.35
CA ALA A 85 1.13 -20.85 -4.08
C ALA A 85 -0.16 -20.25 -3.49
N LEU A 86 -0.12 -18.99 -3.04
CA LEU A 86 -1.26 -18.30 -2.44
C LEU A 86 -1.77 -17.14 -3.31
N VAL A 87 -3.08 -16.92 -3.26
CA VAL A 87 -3.70 -15.68 -3.74
C VAL A 87 -3.44 -14.58 -2.72
N HIS A 88 -2.91 -13.43 -3.17
CA HIS A 88 -2.62 -12.31 -2.30
C HIS A 88 -3.89 -11.53 -1.98
N ARG A 89 -3.96 -11.01 -0.74
CA ARG A 89 -5.02 -10.14 -0.24
C ARG A 89 -4.48 -8.72 -0.13
N TYR A 90 -5.20 -7.77 -0.72
CA TYR A 90 -4.86 -6.36 -0.70
C TYR A 90 -5.91 -5.62 0.12
N GLU A 91 -5.55 -5.29 1.35
CA GLU A 91 -6.46 -4.66 2.31
C GLU A 91 -6.31 -3.14 2.25
N PHE A 92 -7.40 -2.46 1.90
CA PHE A 92 -7.50 -1.01 2.00
C PHE A 92 -8.27 -0.70 3.27
N ILE A 93 -7.60 -0.11 4.24
CA ILE A 93 -8.15 0.18 5.57
C ILE A 93 -8.20 1.69 5.76
N VAL A 94 -9.36 2.22 6.12
CA VAL A 94 -9.50 3.60 6.60
C VAL A 94 -9.58 3.58 8.11
N HIS A 95 -8.82 4.47 8.75
CA HIS A 95 -8.83 4.67 10.20
C HIS A 95 -9.35 6.06 10.52
N ALA A 96 -10.33 6.15 11.41
CA ALA A 96 -10.73 7.40 12.04
C ALA A 96 -9.88 7.62 13.28
N LEU A 97 -9.26 8.79 13.41
CA LEU A 97 -8.34 9.11 14.51
C LEU A 97 -8.86 10.28 15.34
N ASP A 98 -8.44 10.36 16.60
CA ASP A 98 -8.77 11.44 17.55
C ASP A 98 -7.85 12.66 17.47
N VAL A 99 -6.95 12.69 16.49
CA VAL A 99 -6.01 13.79 16.22
C VAL A 99 -6.17 14.28 14.78
N ASP A 100 -6.05 15.60 14.60
CA ASP A 100 -6.14 16.23 13.26
C ASP A 100 -4.91 15.94 12.40
N ARG A 101 -3.73 15.77 13.02
CA ARG A 101 -2.47 15.50 12.34
C ARG A 101 -1.63 14.52 13.15
N LEU A 102 -1.11 13.48 12.49
CA LEU A 102 -0.17 12.54 13.12
C LEU A 102 1.15 13.25 13.44
N PRO A 103 1.74 13.01 14.64
CA PRO A 103 3.02 13.60 15.07
C PRO A 103 4.23 12.95 14.38
N LEU A 104 4.23 12.99 13.04
CA LEU A 104 5.30 12.55 12.16
C LEU A 104 5.86 13.77 11.44
N GLU A 105 7.16 13.82 11.22
CA GLU A 105 7.81 14.87 10.44
C GLU A 105 8.77 14.26 9.43
N GLY A 106 8.91 14.90 8.27
CA GLY A 106 9.77 14.43 7.19
C GLY A 106 9.32 13.07 6.63
N ARG A 107 10.29 12.19 6.39
CA ARG A 107 10.10 10.86 5.81
C ARG A 107 9.65 9.86 6.88
N PHE A 108 8.53 9.19 6.65
CA PHE A 108 7.98 8.17 7.55
C PHE A 108 7.45 6.96 6.77
N ASP A 109 7.34 5.81 7.45
CA ASP A 109 6.88 4.55 6.86
C ASP A 109 5.56 4.03 7.49
N GLY A 110 5.07 2.92 6.95
CA GLY A 110 3.80 2.31 7.37
C GLY A 110 3.83 1.80 8.80
N ARG A 111 4.99 1.35 9.31
CA ARG A 111 5.10 0.84 10.68
C ARG A 111 4.95 1.98 11.69
N GLN A 112 5.61 3.11 11.44
CA GLN A 112 5.46 4.31 12.27
C GLN A 112 4.02 4.82 12.30
N VAL A 113 3.32 4.77 11.15
CA VAL A 113 1.91 5.16 11.07
C VAL A 113 1.01 4.19 11.85
N GLN A 114 1.21 2.88 11.71
CA GLN A 114 0.44 1.87 12.46
C GLN A 114 0.61 2.02 13.98
N ASP A 115 1.83 2.29 14.45
CA ASP A 115 2.11 2.53 15.88
C ASP A 115 1.34 3.73 16.44
N LEU A 116 1.07 4.75 15.62
CA LEU A 116 0.28 5.92 15.99
C LEU A 116 -1.22 5.66 15.86
N ILE A 117 -1.65 4.98 14.80
CA ILE A 117 -3.05 4.53 14.64
C ILE A 117 -3.49 3.72 15.86
N ALA A 118 -2.65 2.79 16.34
CA ALA A 118 -2.96 1.97 17.52
C ALA A 118 -3.24 2.80 18.79
N ARG A 119 -2.76 4.04 18.88
CA ARG A 119 -2.93 4.94 20.03
C ARG A 119 -4.09 5.92 19.88
N HIS A 120 -4.42 6.26 18.63
CA HIS A 120 -5.36 7.33 18.28
C HIS A 120 -6.64 6.82 17.61
N SER A 121 -6.77 5.52 17.37
CA SER A 121 -7.91 4.94 16.64
C SER A 121 -9.23 5.09 17.38
N LEU A 122 -10.18 5.73 16.72
CA LEU A 122 -11.60 5.78 17.08
C LEU A 122 -12.39 4.64 16.43
N GLY A 123 -11.88 4.07 15.34
CA GLY A 123 -12.51 3.00 14.58
C GLY A 123 -11.90 2.85 13.20
N SER A 124 -12.23 1.75 12.53
CA SER A 124 -11.77 1.47 11.18
C SER A 124 -12.81 0.75 10.34
N ALA A 125 -12.63 0.81 9.03
CA ALA A 125 -13.35 0.00 8.06
C ALA A 125 -12.36 -0.47 6.99
N SER A 126 -12.60 -1.64 6.40
CA SER A 126 -11.74 -2.18 5.36
C SER A 126 -12.51 -2.79 4.21
N ILE A 127 -11.86 -2.79 3.06
CA ILE A 127 -12.20 -3.63 1.91
C ILE A 127 -10.97 -4.45 1.52
N THR A 128 -11.19 -5.67 1.02
CA THR A 128 -10.11 -6.56 0.61
C THR A 128 -10.31 -6.96 -0.84
N GLY A 129 -9.37 -6.58 -1.69
CA GLY A 129 -9.22 -7.13 -3.03
C GLY A 129 -8.36 -8.39 -3.00
N THR A 130 -8.48 -9.24 -4.02
CA THR A 130 -7.58 -10.39 -4.21
C THR A 130 -6.96 -10.34 -5.60
N TYR A 131 -5.69 -10.75 -5.70
CA TYR A 131 -4.99 -10.82 -6.98
C TYR A 131 -3.91 -11.90 -6.94
N THR A 132 -3.64 -12.51 -8.10
CA THR A 132 -2.57 -13.48 -8.28
C THR A 132 -2.03 -13.40 -9.70
N LEU A 133 -0.72 -13.58 -9.84
CA LEU A 133 -0.07 -13.80 -11.14
C LEU A 133 0.17 -15.29 -11.41
N ASN A 134 -0.19 -16.18 -10.46
CA ASN A 134 -0.09 -17.62 -10.66
C ASN A 134 -1.29 -18.14 -11.45
N ALA A 135 -1.04 -18.53 -12.70
CA ALA A 135 -2.07 -19.00 -13.62
C ALA A 135 -2.89 -20.19 -13.08
N ARG A 136 -2.31 -21.04 -12.22
CA ARG A 136 -3.03 -22.18 -11.60
C ARG A 136 -4.12 -21.75 -10.62
N LEU A 137 -4.02 -20.54 -10.06
CA LEU A 137 -4.93 -20.02 -9.05
C LEU A 137 -5.99 -19.08 -9.64
N LEU A 138 -5.92 -18.78 -10.94
CA LEU A 138 -6.93 -17.97 -11.59
C LEU A 138 -8.28 -18.71 -11.58
N PRO A 139 -9.39 -18.00 -11.37
CA PRO A 139 -10.71 -18.59 -11.50
C PRO A 139 -10.87 -19.15 -12.91
N ALA A 140 -11.58 -20.28 -13.03
CA ALA A 140 -11.97 -20.79 -14.34
C ALA A 140 -12.72 -19.67 -15.08
N THR A 141 -12.32 -19.39 -16.31
CA THR A 141 -13.05 -18.45 -17.16
C THR A 141 -14.49 -18.97 -17.26
N PRO A 142 -15.52 -18.18 -16.93
CA PRO A 142 -16.88 -18.58 -17.28
C PRO A 142 -16.92 -18.78 -18.78
N ASP A 143 -17.46 -19.91 -19.25
CA ASP A 143 -17.63 -20.17 -20.69
C ASP A 143 -18.24 -18.93 -21.36
N ALA A 144 -17.56 -18.41 -22.38
CA ALA A 144 -17.95 -17.23 -23.15
C ALA A 144 -19.18 -17.49 -24.02
#